data_AF-A0A378B2Z5-F1
#
_entry.id   AF-A0A378B2Z5-F1
#
_cell.length_a   1.000
_cell.length_b   1.000
_cell.length_c   1.000
_cell.angle_alpha   90.00
_cell.angle_beta   90.00
_cell.angle_gamma   90.00
#
_symmetry.space_group_name_H-M   'P 1'
#
loop_
_entity.id
_entity.type
_entity.pdbx_description
1 polymer ?
#
loop_
_entity_poly.entity_id
_entity_poly.type
_entity_poly.pdbx_seq_one_letter_code
_entity_poly.pdbx_strand_id
1 'polypeptide(L)'
;MVPKAINSVIWRIGLFYVGSVVLLVLLLPWNAYQAGQSPFVTFFSKLGVPYIGSVMNIVVLTAALSSLNSGLYSTGRILRSMSMGGSAPKFMSKMSRHHVPYAGILATLGVYVVGFSSTIWCHLRYLRSYSTFASLGIIASWGFIVVCQMRLRKAIKEGKAAKVSFRMPGAPFTSWLTLLFLFSVLVLMAFDYPNGTYTIGSIPLLAVLLVAGWFGVRKRVHEIHSTAPTLRK
;
A
#
# COMPACT_ATOMS: atom_id res chain seq x y z
N MET A 1 11.51 -19.93 4.04
CA MET A 1 10.02 -19.86 4.05
C MET A 1 9.49 -18.68 3.23
N VAL A 2 10.04 -17.47 3.43
CA VAL A 2 9.57 -16.24 2.74
C VAL A 2 9.54 -16.34 1.19
N PRO A 3 10.57 -16.86 0.49
CA PRO A 3 10.53 -16.91 -0.98
C PRO A 3 9.44 -17.84 -1.54
N LYS A 4 9.21 -18.99 -0.88
CA LYS A 4 8.20 -19.97 -1.30
C LYS A 4 6.78 -19.43 -1.12
N ALA A 5 6.54 -18.69 -0.03
CA ALA A 5 5.27 -18.03 0.21
C ALA A 5 4.98 -16.95 -0.86
N ILE A 6 5.97 -16.13 -1.20
CA ILE A 6 5.84 -15.09 -2.23
C ILE A 6 5.47 -15.70 -3.59
N ASN A 7 6.20 -16.72 -4.04
CA ASN A 7 5.93 -17.35 -5.34
C ASN A 7 4.54 -18.02 -5.40
N SER A 8 4.09 -18.61 -4.29
CA SER A 8 2.73 -19.17 -4.18
C SER A 8 1.64 -18.10 -4.30
N VAL A 9 1.86 -16.93 -3.70
CA VAL A 9 0.92 -15.80 -3.80
C VAL A 9 0.78 -15.32 -5.24
N ILE A 10 1.89 -15.21 -5.99
CA ILE A 10 1.87 -14.77 -7.40
C ILE A 10 0.99 -15.71 -8.24
N TRP A 11 1.16 -17.02 -8.10
CA TRP A 11 0.34 -18.00 -8.82
C TRP A 11 -1.14 -17.90 -8.46
N ARG A 12 -1.44 -17.73 -7.17
CA ARG A 12 -2.82 -17.56 -6.68
C ARG A 12 -3.47 -16.29 -7.22
N ILE A 13 -2.73 -15.18 -7.30
CA ILE A 13 -3.24 -13.95 -7.92
C ILE A 13 -3.50 -14.19 -9.41
N GLY A 14 -2.58 -14.83 -10.13
CA GLY A 14 -2.80 -15.19 -11.54
C GLY A 14 -4.07 -16.02 -11.73
N LEU A 15 -4.22 -17.11 -10.98
CA LEU A 15 -5.36 -18.01 -11.14
C LEU A 15 -6.68 -17.39 -10.67
N PHE A 16 -6.73 -16.86 -9.44
CA PHE A 16 -7.99 -16.41 -8.85
C PHE A 16 -8.38 -15.00 -9.27
N TYR A 17 -7.43 -14.07 -9.40
CA TYR A 17 -7.73 -12.69 -9.76
C TYR A 17 -7.83 -12.53 -11.28
N VAL A 18 -6.77 -12.87 -12.03
CA VAL A 18 -6.79 -12.70 -13.49
C VAL A 18 -7.83 -13.64 -14.12
N GLY A 19 -7.89 -14.90 -13.66
CA GLY A 19 -8.91 -15.86 -14.12
C GLY A 19 -10.34 -15.37 -13.90
N SER A 20 -10.67 -14.84 -12.71
CA SER A 20 -12.02 -14.34 -12.45
C SER A 20 -12.35 -13.08 -13.25
N VAL A 21 -11.40 -12.16 -13.44
CA VAL A 21 -11.60 -10.96 -14.26
C VAL A 21 -11.83 -11.32 -15.73
N VAL A 22 -11.05 -12.25 -16.27
CA VAL A 22 -11.23 -12.72 -17.66
C VAL A 22 -12.62 -13.34 -17.85
N LEU A 23 -13.03 -14.22 -16.93
CA LEU A 23 -14.38 -14.79 -16.95
C LEU A 23 -15.45 -13.71 -16.89
N LEU A 24 -15.28 -12.71 -16.02
CA LEU A 24 -16.24 -11.62 -15.87
C LEU A 24 -16.36 -10.78 -17.15
N VAL A 25 -15.24 -10.46 -17.81
CA VAL A 25 -15.23 -9.69 -19.07
C VAL A 25 -15.88 -10.48 -20.21
N LEU A 26 -15.72 -11.80 -20.25
CA LEU A 26 -16.35 -12.66 -21.25
C LEU A 26 -17.86 -12.83 -21.02
N LEU A 27 -18.30 -12.82 -19.76
CA LEU A 27 -19.68 -13.13 -19.38
C LEU A 27 -20.57 -11.90 -19.21
N LEU A 28 -20.00 -10.74 -18.85
CA LEU A 28 -20.74 -9.50 -18.67
C LEU A 28 -20.30 -8.49 -19.74
N PRO A 29 -21.18 -8.07 -20.67
CA PRO A 29 -20.82 -7.05 -21.64
C PRO A 29 -20.43 -5.76 -20.92
N TRP A 30 -19.37 -5.11 -21.39
CA TRP A 30 -18.81 -3.86 -20.83
C TRP A 30 -19.85 -2.73 -20.62
N ASN A 31 -20.97 -2.78 -21.33
CA ASN A 31 -22.07 -1.81 -21.29
C ASN A 31 -23.05 -2.05 -20.13
N ALA A 32 -22.99 -3.22 -19.49
CA ALA A 32 -23.86 -3.59 -18.37
C ALA A 32 -23.27 -3.20 -17.00
N TYR A 33 -22.10 -2.56 -16.98
CA TYR A 33 -21.47 -2.08 -15.75
C TYR A 33 -22.26 -0.90 -15.16
N GLN A 34 -22.72 -1.05 -13.92
CA GLN A 34 -23.32 0.04 -13.16
C GLN A 34 -22.34 0.54 -12.11
N ALA A 35 -22.08 1.85 -12.12
CA ALA A 35 -21.24 2.48 -11.11
C ALA A 35 -21.87 2.32 -9.71
N GLY A 36 -21.07 1.92 -8.73
CA GLY A 36 -21.49 1.79 -7.32
C GLY A 36 -21.94 0.39 -6.89
N GLN A 37 -22.03 -0.59 -7.80
CA GLN A 37 -22.29 -1.99 -7.46
C GLN A 37 -21.06 -2.86 -7.77
N SER A 38 -20.86 -3.92 -6.97
CA SER A 38 -19.79 -4.87 -7.23
C SER A 38 -20.09 -5.65 -8.53
N PRO A 39 -19.15 -5.70 -9.50
CA PRO A 39 -19.34 -6.43 -10.75
C PRO A 39 -19.73 -7.90 -10.55
N PHE A 40 -19.22 -8.52 -9.49
CA PHE A 40 -19.59 -9.89 -9.13
C PHE A 40 -21.06 -9.98 -8.69
N VAL A 41 -21.52 -9.03 -7.88
CA VAL A 41 -22.93 -8.98 -7.44
C VAL A 41 -23.83 -8.73 -8.64
N THR A 42 -23.48 -7.78 -9.52
CA THR A 42 -24.22 -7.50 -10.75
C THR A 42 -24.28 -8.73 -11.66
N PHE A 43 -23.17 -9.45 -11.83
CA PHE A 43 -23.14 -10.68 -12.62
C PHE A 43 -24.05 -11.77 -12.03
N PHE A 44 -23.88 -12.08 -10.75
CA PHE A 44 -24.64 -13.14 -10.10
C PHE A 44 -26.13 -12.82 -9.96
N SER A 45 -26.50 -11.54 -9.79
CA SER A 45 -27.89 -11.10 -9.81
C SER A 45 -28.55 -11.26 -11.17
N LYS A 46 -27.80 -11.24 -12.28
CA LYS A 46 -28.32 -11.45 -13.64
C LYS A 46 -28.49 -12.94 -14.01
N LEU A 47 -27.94 -13.86 -13.23
CA LEU A 47 -28.11 -15.30 -13.45
C LEU A 47 -29.51 -15.83 -13.08
N GLY A 48 -30.41 -14.98 -12.58
CA GLY A 48 -31.81 -15.32 -12.33
C GLY A 48 -32.06 -16.14 -11.06
N VAL A 49 -31.04 -16.45 -10.26
CA VAL A 49 -31.22 -17.15 -9.00
C VAL A 49 -31.53 -16.14 -7.89
N PRO A 50 -32.67 -16.27 -7.19
CA PRO A 50 -33.03 -15.37 -6.10
C PRO A 50 -31.98 -15.45 -4.97
N TYR A 51 -31.73 -14.31 -4.31
CA TYR A 51 -30.82 -14.13 -3.16
C TYR A 51 -29.30 -14.29 -3.40
N ILE A 52 -28.81 -14.78 -4.55
CA ILE A 52 -27.35 -14.93 -4.76
C ILE A 52 -26.60 -13.59 -4.67
N GLY A 53 -27.17 -12.50 -5.19
CA GLY A 53 -26.56 -11.17 -5.09
C GLY A 53 -26.33 -10.74 -3.64
N SER A 54 -27.27 -11.03 -2.74
CA SER A 54 -27.15 -10.72 -1.30
C SER A 54 -26.09 -11.57 -0.63
N VAL A 55 -26.01 -12.86 -0.96
CA VAL A 55 -24.93 -13.74 -0.46
C VAL A 55 -23.56 -13.22 -0.91
N MET A 56 -23.43 -12.81 -2.17
CA MET A 56 -22.18 -12.24 -2.67
C MET A 56 -21.80 -10.92 -1.99
N ASN A 57 -22.78 -10.06 -1.67
CA ASN A 57 -22.51 -8.86 -0.87
C ASN A 57 -21.93 -9.21 0.50
N ILE A 58 -22.49 -10.21 1.20
CA ILE A 58 -21.96 -10.66 2.50
C ILE A 58 -20.52 -11.14 2.35
N VAL A 59 -20.23 -11.97 1.34
CA VAL A 59 -18.87 -12.48 1.09
C VAL A 59 -17.88 -11.33 0.84
N VAL A 60 -18.25 -10.36 -0.01
CA VAL A 60 -17.41 -9.20 -0.33
C VAL A 60 -17.16 -8.33 0.91
N LEU A 61 -18.19 -8.09 1.73
CA LEU A 61 -18.07 -7.32 2.96
C LEU A 61 -17.17 -8.03 3.99
N THR A 62 -17.34 -9.34 4.19
CA THR A 62 -16.48 -10.12 5.09
C THR A 62 -15.03 -10.14 4.60
N ALA A 63 -14.80 -10.27 3.29
CA ALA A 63 -13.46 -10.21 2.71
C ALA A 63 -12.81 -8.83 2.91
N ALA A 64 -13.57 -7.74 2.71
CA ALA A 64 -13.11 -6.37 2.96
C ALA A 64 -12.74 -6.15 4.44
N LEU A 65 -13.58 -6.60 5.38
CA LEU A 65 -13.32 -6.51 6.82
C LEU A 65 -12.06 -7.29 7.23
N SER A 66 -11.86 -8.48 6.67
CA SER A 66 -10.65 -9.29 6.92
C SER A 66 -9.37 -8.62 6.41
N SER A 67 -9.44 -8.01 5.21
CA SER A 67 -8.35 -7.23 4.64
C SER A 67 -8.01 -6.00 5.50
N LEU A 68 -9.03 -5.27 5.97
CA LEU A 68 -8.86 -4.13 6.86
C LEU A 68 -8.21 -4.52 8.19
N ASN A 69 -8.63 -5.62 8.82
CA ASN A 69 -8.02 -6.12 10.05
C ASN A 69 -6.52 -6.44 9.87
N SER A 70 -6.18 -7.13 8.77
CA SER A 70 -4.79 -7.44 8.42
C SER A 70 -3.98 -6.17 8.13
N GLY A 71 -4.58 -5.19 7.45
CA GLY A 71 -3.98 -3.90 7.14
C GLY A 71 -3.69 -3.05 8.37
N LEU A 72 -4.64 -2.95 9.31
CA LEU A 72 -4.46 -2.26 10.59
C LEU A 72 -3.31 -2.87 11.39
N TYR A 73 -3.28 -4.19 11.47
CA TYR A 73 -2.24 -4.91 12.21
C TYR A 73 -0.85 -4.74 11.61
N SER A 74 -0.73 -4.88 10.28
CA SER A 74 0.53 -4.68 9.56
C SER A 74 1.05 -3.25 9.72
N THR A 75 0.18 -2.25 9.55
CA THR A 75 0.52 -0.83 9.70
C THR A 75 0.98 -0.51 11.13
N GLY A 76 0.27 -1.04 12.14
CA GLY A 76 0.68 -0.90 13.54
C GLY A 76 2.07 -1.48 13.82
N ARG A 77 2.43 -2.62 13.22
CA ARG A 77 3.79 -3.20 13.31
C ARG A 77 4.84 -2.34 12.60
N ILE A 78 4.52 -1.76 11.44
CA ILE A 78 5.41 -0.85 10.71
C ILE A 78 5.66 0.42 11.52
N LEU A 79 4.61 1.08 12.03
CA LEU A 79 4.72 2.27 12.88
C LEU A 79 5.59 2.02 14.11
N ARG A 80 5.40 0.86 14.73
CA ARG A 80 6.20 0.42 15.87
C ARG A 80 7.67 0.22 15.48
N SER A 81 7.96 -0.44 14.35
CA SER A 81 9.33 -0.60 13.85
C SER A 81 9.99 0.74 13.58
N MET A 82 9.26 1.71 13.01
CA MET A 82 9.74 3.08 12.82
C MET A 82 9.98 3.80 14.15
N SER A 83 9.13 3.61 15.15
CA SER A 83 9.29 4.20 16.49
C SER A 83 10.53 3.66 17.21
N MET A 84 10.77 2.34 17.11
CA MET A 84 11.99 1.70 17.65
C MET A 84 13.26 2.22 16.97
N GLY A 85 13.20 2.54 15.67
CA GLY A 85 14.29 3.18 14.93
C GLY A 85 14.37 4.70 15.09
N GLY A 86 13.59 5.30 16.00
CA GLY A 86 13.58 6.75 16.25
C GLY A 86 12.79 7.59 15.26
N SER A 87 12.32 7.00 14.17
CA SER A 87 11.63 7.66 13.05
C SER A 87 10.17 8.02 13.35
N ALA A 88 9.59 7.48 14.41
CA ALA A 88 8.22 7.77 14.87
C ALA A 88 8.18 8.16 16.37
N PRO A 89 7.08 8.76 16.86
CA PRO A 89 6.90 9.08 18.28
C PRO A 89 7.11 7.87 19.19
N LYS A 90 7.80 8.08 20.33
CA LYS A 90 8.14 7.01 21.29
C LYS A 90 6.90 6.28 21.83
N PHE A 91 5.75 6.93 21.90
CA PHE A 91 4.51 6.29 22.34
C PHE A 91 4.06 5.12 21.43
N MET A 92 4.41 5.16 20.14
CA MET A 92 4.03 4.12 19.18
C MET A 92 4.83 2.80 19.35
N SER A 93 5.87 2.77 20.19
CA SER A 93 6.62 1.55 20.51
C SER A 93 5.95 0.67 21.57
N LYS A 94 4.95 1.19 22.28
CA LYS A 94 4.29 0.48 23.40
C LYS A 94 3.54 -0.77 22.93
N MET A 95 3.64 -1.84 23.72
CA MET A 95 2.92 -3.10 23.50
C MET A 95 1.77 -3.27 24.49
N SER A 96 0.75 -4.01 24.07
CA SER A 96 -0.24 -4.60 24.98
C SER A 96 0.33 -5.86 25.64
N ARG A 97 -0.34 -6.35 26.68
CA ARG A 97 -0.02 -7.60 27.41
C ARG A 97 0.06 -8.83 26.49
N HIS A 98 -0.66 -8.79 25.37
CA HIS A 98 -0.64 -9.83 24.32
C HIS A 98 0.40 -9.58 23.22
N HIS A 99 1.42 -8.74 23.46
CA HIS A 99 2.49 -8.41 22.49
C HIS A 99 2.02 -7.74 21.18
N VAL A 100 0.83 -7.13 21.20
CA VAL A 100 0.26 -6.40 20.06
C VAL A 100 0.59 -4.90 20.18
N PRO A 101 1.08 -4.23 19.11
CA PRO A 101 1.39 -2.80 19.12
C PRO A 101 0.11 -1.93 19.11
N TYR A 102 -0.58 -1.87 20.25
CA TYR A 102 -1.89 -1.21 20.37
C TYR A 102 -1.83 0.29 20.04
N ALA A 103 -0.75 0.98 20.42
CA ALA A 103 -0.60 2.41 20.15
C ALA A 103 -0.58 2.73 18.65
N GLY A 104 0.12 1.91 17.85
CA GLY A 104 0.13 2.03 16.39
C GLY A 104 -1.22 1.70 15.76
N ILE A 105 -1.93 0.69 16.29
CA ILE A 105 -3.27 0.31 15.82
C ILE A 105 -4.28 1.41 16.11
N LEU A 106 -4.32 1.94 17.34
CA LEU A 106 -5.22 3.03 17.72
C LEU A 106 -4.96 4.31 16.92
N ALA A 107 -3.69 4.65 16.67
CA ALA A 107 -3.36 5.79 15.82
C ALA A 107 -3.88 5.60 14.39
N THR A 108 -3.70 4.39 13.81
CA THR A 108 -4.21 4.07 12.47
C THR A 108 -5.73 4.10 12.43
N LEU A 109 -6.40 3.58 13.47
CA LEU A 109 -7.84 3.63 13.60
C LEU A 109 -8.35 5.07 13.72
N GLY A 110 -7.64 5.94 14.46
CA GLY A 110 -7.96 7.36 14.54
C GLY A 110 -7.94 8.04 13.17
N VAL A 111 -6.92 7.76 12.35
CA VAL A 111 -6.85 8.24 10.96
C VAL A 111 -8.02 7.72 10.12
N TYR A 112 -8.42 6.47 10.30
CA TYR A 112 -9.56 5.90 9.57
C TYR A 112 -10.88 6.56 9.98
N VAL A 113 -11.10 6.79 11.27
CA VAL A 113 -12.30 7.47 11.77
C VAL A 113 -12.36 8.90 11.24
N VAL A 114 -11.23 9.62 11.22
CA VAL A 114 -11.16 10.98 10.66
C VAL A 114 -11.39 10.99 9.15
N GLY A 115 -10.83 10.05 8.39
CA GLY A 115 -11.06 9.94 6.95
C GLY A 115 -12.50 9.57 6.61
N PHE A 116 -13.08 8.65 7.39
CA PHE A 116 -14.47 8.22 7.24
C PHE A 116 -15.45 9.32 7.62
N SER A 117 -15.22 10.02 8.75
CA SER A 117 -16.05 11.16 9.13
C SER A 117 -15.98 12.25 8.06
N SER A 118 -14.80 12.59 7.57
CA SER A 118 -14.66 13.60 6.49
C SER A 118 -15.48 13.26 5.24
N THR A 119 -15.66 11.96 4.94
CA THR A 119 -16.48 11.50 3.81
C THR A 119 -17.98 11.74 4.02
N ILE A 120 -18.48 11.55 5.24
CA ILE A 120 -19.90 11.79 5.58
C ILE A 120 -20.23 13.27 5.44
N TRP A 121 -19.32 14.15 5.89
CA TRP A 121 -19.57 15.59 5.95
C TRP A 121 -19.41 16.24 4.57
N CYS A 122 -18.44 15.79 3.78
CA CYS A 122 -18.14 16.41 2.49
C CYS A 122 -18.83 15.74 1.28
N HIS A 123 -19.68 14.72 1.45
CA HIS A 123 -20.28 13.94 0.35
C HIS A 123 -19.28 13.04 -0.43
N LEU A 124 -19.81 12.01 -1.09
CA LEU A 124 -19.06 10.99 -1.85
C LEU A 124 -18.09 11.54 -2.91
N ARG A 125 -18.26 12.80 -3.35
CA ARG A 125 -17.39 13.44 -4.34
C ARG A 125 -15.92 13.51 -3.90
N TYR A 126 -15.65 13.59 -2.59
CA TYR A 126 -14.30 13.69 -2.05
C TYR A 126 -13.61 12.33 -1.88
N LEU A 127 -14.34 11.21 -1.90
CA LEU A 127 -13.73 9.88 -1.90
C LEU A 127 -12.79 9.69 -3.09
N ARG A 128 -13.17 10.23 -4.26
CA ARG A 128 -12.31 10.20 -5.44
C ARG A 128 -11.00 10.95 -5.17
N SER A 129 -11.06 12.16 -4.62
CA SER A 129 -9.87 12.95 -4.27
C SER A 129 -8.98 12.22 -3.25
N TYR A 130 -9.53 11.69 -2.15
CA TYR A 130 -8.76 10.90 -1.16
C TYR A 130 -8.08 9.68 -1.80
N SER A 131 -8.77 8.98 -2.71
CA SER A 131 -8.24 7.82 -3.41
C SER A 131 -7.07 8.21 -4.33
N THR A 132 -7.16 9.36 -5.01
CA THR A 132 -6.08 9.91 -5.83
C THR A 132 -4.85 10.25 -4.97
N PHE A 133 -5.03 10.90 -3.81
CA PHE A 133 -3.93 11.16 -2.86
C PHE A 133 -3.31 9.89 -2.29
N ALA A 134 -4.12 8.89 -1.91
CA ALA A 134 -3.62 7.61 -1.44
C ALA A 134 -2.81 6.89 -2.52
N SER A 135 -3.26 6.95 -3.78
CA SER A 135 -2.55 6.38 -4.93
C SER A 135 -1.18 7.01 -5.12
N LEU A 136 -1.05 8.33 -4.95
CA LEU A 136 0.25 9.02 -4.99
C LEU A 136 1.20 8.49 -3.91
N GLY A 137 0.72 8.29 -2.68
CA GLY A 137 1.50 7.72 -1.59
C GLY A 137 1.97 6.28 -1.87
N ILE A 138 1.11 5.47 -2.50
CA ILE A 138 1.45 4.11 -2.93
C ILE A 138 2.53 4.14 -4.02
N ILE A 139 2.36 4.97 -5.05
CA ILE A 139 3.34 5.13 -6.14
C ILE A 139 4.69 5.57 -5.58
N ALA A 140 4.71 6.57 -4.69
CA ALA A 140 5.92 7.02 -4.03
C ALA A 140 6.59 5.90 -3.22
N SER A 141 5.80 5.14 -2.44
CA SER A 141 6.31 4.02 -1.63
C SER A 141 6.97 2.94 -2.50
N TRP A 142 6.32 2.54 -3.60
CA TRP A 142 6.89 1.59 -4.55
C TRP A 142 8.12 2.13 -5.25
N GLY A 143 8.10 3.41 -5.64
CA GLY A 143 9.27 4.10 -6.19
C GLY A 143 10.47 4.04 -5.24
N PHE A 144 10.27 4.37 -3.96
CA PHE A 144 11.30 4.25 -2.93
C PHE A 144 11.80 2.82 -2.75
N ILE A 145 10.92 1.83 -2.73
CA ILE A 145 11.30 0.41 -2.64
C ILE A 145 12.24 0.03 -3.80
N VAL A 146 11.89 0.42 -5.04
CA VAL A 146 12.70 0.12 -6.23
C VAL A 146 14.05 0.83 -6.16
N VAL A 147 14.08 2.11 -5.79
CA VAL A 147 15.33 2.88 -5.65
C VAL A 147 16.23 2.30 -4.55
N CYS A 148 15.68 1.95 -3.39
CA CYS A 148 16.41 1.27 -2.32
C CYS A 148 16.97 -0.08 -2.78
N GLN A 149 16.20 -0.85 -3.55
CA GLN A 149 16.65 -2.11 -4.13
C GLN A 149 17.83 -1.92 -5.11
N MET A 150 17.77 -0.88 -5.96
CA MET A 150 18.87 -0.56 -6.87
C MET A 150 20.13 -0.14 -6.12
N ARG A 151 20.00 0.67 -5.06
CA ARG A 151 21.13 1.05 -4.20
C ARG A 151 21.72 -0.14 -3.44
N LEU A 152 20.88 -1.04 -2.93
CA LEU A 152 21.34 -2.27 -2.29
C LEU A 152 22.16 -3.13 -3.28
N ARG A 153 21.69 -3.28 -4.52
CA ARG A 153 22.45 -3.99 -5.56
C ARG A 153 23.78 -3.32 -5.87
N LYS A 154 23.81 -1.99 -5.96
CA LYS A 154 25.05 -1.22 -6.15
C LYS A 154 26.02 -1.46 -4.99
N ALA A 155 25.54 -1.43 -3.75
CA ALA A 155 26.35 -1.71 -2.56
C ALA A 155 26.89 -3.15 -2.52
N ILE A 156 26.11 -4.14 -2.97
CA ILE A 156 26.57 -5.53 -3.10
C ILE A 156 27.68 -5.63 -4.17
N LYS A 157 27.52 -4.95 -5.31
CA LYS A 157 28.54 -4.92 -6.38
C LYS A 157 29.84 -4.24 -5.91
N GLU A 158 29.72 -3.23 -5.05
CA GLU A 158 30.86 -2.53 -4.42
C GLU A 158 31.45 -3.28 -3.22
N GLY A 159 30.94 -4.48 -2.87
CA GLY A 159 31.44 -5.28 -1.74
C GLY A 159 31.05 -4.74 -0.35
N LYS A 160 30.23 -3.70 -0.28
CA LYS A 160 29.78 -3.06 0.99
C LYS A 160 28.63 -3.80 1.68
N ALA A 161 27.99 -4.76 1.00
CA ALA A 161 26.85 -5.51 1.52
C ALA A 161 26.91 -7.00 1.12
N ALA A 162 26.36 -7.88 1.98
CA ALA A 162 26.31 -9.31 1.74
C ALA A 162 25.41 -9.66 0.52
N LYS A 163 25.76 -10.73 -0.19
CA LYS A 163 24.98 -11.21 -1.34
C LYS A 163 23.59 -11.69 -0.88
N VAL A 164 22.55 -11.29 -1.60
CA VAL A 164 21.18 -11.78 -1.37
C VAL A 164 20.95 -13.16 -1.99
N SER A 165 20.32 -14.04 -1.22
CA SER A 165 19.94 -15.41 -1.64
C SER A 165 18.78 -15.41 -2.65
N PHE A 166 17.81 -14.49 -2.49
CA PHE A 166 16.69 -14.33 -3.42
C PHE A 166 16.96 -13.20 -4.43
N ARG A 167 17.19 -13.56 -5.69
CA ARG A 167 17.52 -12.61 -6.76
C ARG A 167 16.27 -12.26 -7.55
N MET A 168 16.09 -10.96 -7.82
CA MET A 168 15.05 -10.49 -8.75
C MET A 168 15.45 -10.89 -10.18
N PRO A 169 14.58 -11.60 -10.92
CA PRO A 169 14.84 -11.99 -12.30
C PRO A 169 14.87 -10.75 -13.21
N GLY A 170 15.75 -10.75 -14.21
CA GLY A 170 15.84 -9.68 -15.22
C GLY A 170 16.34 -8.31 -14.72
N ALA A 171 16.84 -8.21 -13.48
CA ALA A 171 17.38 -6.95 -12.98
C ALA A 171 18.81 -6.69 -13.51
N PRO A 172 19.16 -5.46 -13.92
CA PRO A 172 18.51 -4.20 -13.55
C PRO A 172 17.39 -3.71 -14.49
N PHE A 173 17.14 -4.37 -15.62
CA PHE A 173 16.15 -3.93 -16.61
C PHE A 173 14.74 -3.85 -16.01
N THR A 174 14.35 -4.86 -15.22
CA THR A 174 13.03 -4.87 -14.55
C THR A 174 12.83 -3.71 -13.58
N SER A 175 13.86 -3.28 -12.84
CA SER A 175 13.78 -2.12 -11.96
C SER A 175 13.53 -0.81 -12.73
N TRP A 176 14.23 -0.61 -13.85
CA TRP A 176 14.04 0.56 -14.71
C TRP A 176 12.67 0.55 -15.39
N LEU A 177 12.22 -0.62 -15.85
CA LEU A 177 10.88 -0.78 -16.41
C LEU A 177 9.78 -0.44 -15.40
N THR A 178 9.93 -0.87 -14.14
CA THR A 178 8.98 -0.51 -13.07
C THR A 178 8.99 0.99 -12.79
N LEU A 179 10.15 1.64 -12.75
CA LEU A 179 10.21 3.09 -12.56
C LEU A 179 9.57 3.85 -13.71
N LEU A 180 9.81 3.41 -14.95
CA LEU A 180 9.17 3.99 -16.14
C LEU A 180 7.64 3.82 -16.10
N PHE A 181 7.16 2.65 -15.69
CA PHE A 181 5.74 2.38 -15.51
C PHE A 181 5.12 3.30 -14.45
N LEU A 182 5.73 3.42 -13.27
CA LEU A 182 5.26 4.31 -12.20
C LEU A 182 5.26 5.78 -12.66
N PHE A 183 6.30 6.20 -13.40
CA PHE A 183 6.36 7.53 -14.00
C PHE A 183 5.23 7.76 -15.01
N SER A 184 4.95 6.78 -15.86
CA SER A 184 3.85 6.84 -16.83
C SER A 184 2.49 6.97 -16.13
N VAL A 185 2.28 6.27 -15.02
CA VAL A 185 1.07 6.41 -14.19
C VAL A 185 0.94 7.81 -13.60
N LEU A 186 2.05 8.41 -13.13
CA LEU A 186 2.04 9.80 -12.65
C LEU A 186 1.66 10.78 -13.78
N VAL A 187 2.19 10.56 -14.99
CA VAL A 187 1.82 11.37 -16.16
C VAL A 187 0.33 11.23 -16.48
N LEU A 188 -0.21 10.01 -16.47
CA LEU A 188 -1.66 9.79 -16.68
C LEU A 188 -2.50 10.45 -15.58
N MET A 189 -2.06 10.41 -14.32
CA MET A 189 -2.72 11.14 -13.24
C MET A 189 -2.69 12.66 -13.47
N ALA A 190 -1.68 13.20 -14.15
CA ALA A 190 -1.60 14.63 -14.44
C ALA A 190 -2.73 15.10 -15.38
N PHE A 191 -3.09 14.22 -16.32
CA PHE A 191 -4.12 14.45 -17.30
C PHE A 191 -5.55 14.20 -16.77
N ASP A 192 -5.72 13.56 -15.60
CA ASP A 192 -7.05 13.38 -14.95
C ASP A 192 -7.49 14.67 -14.23
N TYR A 193 -7.97 15.65 -14.99
CA TYR A 193 -8.47 16.92 -14.45
C TYR A 193 -9.86 16.74 -13.83
N PRO A 194 -10.18 17.33 -12.66
CA PRO A 194 -9.35 18.22 -11.84
C PRO A 194 -8.56 17.52 -10.71
N ASN A 195 -8.99 16.34 -10.27
CA ASN A 195 -8.46 15.71 -9.05
C ASN A 195 -6.99 15.28 -9.17
N GLY A 196 -6.60 14.72 -10.31
CA GLY A 196 -5.24 14.25 -10.55
C GLY A 196 -4.21 15.39 -10.61
N THR A 197 -4.58 16.51 -11.24
CA THR A 197 -3.73 17.71 -11.32
C THR A 197 -3.49 18.33 -9.94
N TYR A 198 -4.51 18.42 -9.08
CA TYR A 198 -4.34 18.88 -7.69
C TYR A 198 -3.45 17.94 -6.87
N THR A 199 -3.58 16.62 -7.06
CA THR A 199 -2.71 15.64 -6.41
C THR A 199 -1.25 15.78 -6.86
N ILE A 200 -0.97 16.05 -8.14
CA ILE A 200 0.40 16.28 -8.61
C ILE A 200 0.96 17.61 -8.12
N GLY A 201 0.14 18.66 -8.07
CA GLY A 201 0.50 19.93 -7.45
C GLY A 201 0.89 19.80 -5.97
N SER A 202 0.46 18.72 -5.30
CA SER A 202 0.86 18.41 -3.92
C SER A 202 2.19 17.66 -3.79
N ILE A 203 2.79 17.17 -4.90
CA ILE A 203 4.08 16.45 -4.86
C ILE A 203 5.21 17.31 -4.25
N PRO A 204 5.40 18.58 -4.66
CA PRO A 204 6.40 19.44 -4.05
C PRO A 204 6.14 19.66 -2.55
N LEU A 205 4.87 19.84 -2.17
CA LEU A 205 4.47 19.99 -0.78
C LEU A 205 4.80 18.73 0.04
N LEU A 206 4.50 17.54 -0.49
CA LEU A 206 4.85 16.27 0.14
C LEU A 206 6.36 16.08 0.27
N ALA A 207 7.13 16.47 -0.75
CA ALA A 207 8.59 16.42 -0.69
C ALA A 207 9.12 17.34 0.43
N VAL A 208 8.59 18.57 0.54
CA VAL A 208 8.95 19.51 1.62
C VAL A 208 8.58 18.93 2.98
N LEU A 209 7.39 18.36 3.15
CA LEU A 209 6.95 17.75 4.40
C LEU A 209 7.83 16.55 4.79
N LEU A 210 8.22 15.70 3.84
CA LEU A 210 9.12 14.58 4.09
C LEU A 210 10.51 15.05 4.49
N VAL A 211 11.04 16.08 3.83
CA VAL A 211 12.34 16.68 4.15
C VAL A 211 12.30 17.33 5.53
N ALA A 212 11.28 18.13 5.83
CA ALA A 212 11.09 18.74 7.14
C ALA A 212 10.94 17.68 8.24
N GLY A 213 10.15 16.63 7.99
CA GLY A 213 10.01 15.48 8.88
C GLY A 213 11.33 14.77 9.14
N TRP A 214 12.15 14.58 8.11
CA TRP A 214 13.51 14.04 8.26
C TRP A 214 14.39 14.95 9.14
N PHE A 215 14.37 16.27 8.93
CA PHE A 215 15.14 17.20 9.77
C PHE A 215 14.65 17.25 11.22
N GLY A 216 13.36 17.06 11.47
CA GLY A 216 12.80 16.96 12.82
C GLY A 216 13.21 15.69 13.56
N VAL A 217 13.42 14.59 12.82
CA VAL A 217 13.60 13.26 13.41
C VAL A 217 15.04 12.74 13.32
N ARG A 218 15.88 13.32 12.45
CA ARG A 218 17.28 12.89 12.21
C ARG A 218 18.12 12.83 13.49
N LYS A 219 17.95 13.77 14.43
CA LYS A 219 18.74 13.79 15.67
C LYS A 219 18.49 12.53 16.49
N ARG A 220 17.22 12.16 16.64
CA ARG A 220 16.77 10.96 17.38
C ARG A 220 17.19 9.67 16.68
N VAL A 221 17.12 9.64 15.35
CA VAL A 221 17.55 8.49 14.53
C VAL A 221 19.05 8.27 14.68
N HIS A 222 19.86 9.32 14.57
CA HIS A 222 21.32 9.22 14.73
C HIS A 222 21.72 8.78 16.14
N GLU A 223 21.05 9.30 17.18
CA GLU A 223 21.28 8.92 18.58
C GLU A 223 21.04 7.42 18.80
N ILE A 224 19.92 6.88 18.31
CA ILE A 224 19.58 5.45 18.42
C ILE A 224 20.54 4.58 17.60
N HIS A 225 20.95 5.01 16.41
CA HIS A 225 21.93 4.28 15.62
C HIS A 225 23.33 4.28 16.24
N SER A 226 23.73 5.37 16.90
CA SER A 226 25.04 5.48 17.58
C SER A 226 25.13 4.65 18.86
N THR A 227 24.00 4.38 19.50
CA THR A 227 23.90 3.57 20.72
C THR A 227 23.54 2.10 20.44
N ALA A 228 23.25 1.74 19.19
CA ALA A 228 23.00 0.36 18.80
C ALA A 228 24.31 -0.45 18.94
N PRO A 229 24.30 -1.58 19.69
CA PRO A 229 25.48 -2.41 19.83
C PRO A 229 25.92 -2.88 18.44
N THR A 230 27.15 -2.53 18.06
CA THR A 230 27.76 -3.02 16.83
C THR A 230 27.85 -4.53 16.95
N LEU A 231 26.98 -5.26 16.25
CA LEU A 231 27.07 -6.70 16.11
C LEU A 231 28.44 -7.00 15.49
N ARG A 232 29.38 -7.39 16.36
CA ARG A 232 30.69 -7.91 15.96
C ARG A 232 30.39 -9.17 15.14
N LYS A 233 30.89 -9.18 13.91
CA LYS A 233 30.74 -10.26 12.93
C LYS A 233 31.10 -11.62 13.51
#